data_AF-A0A564S2F7-F1
#
_entry.id   AF-A0A564S2F7-F1
#
_cell.length_a   1.000
_cell.length_b   1.000
_cell.length_c   1.000
_cell.angle_alpha   90.00
_cell.angle_beta   90.00
_cell.angle_gamma   90.00
#
_symmetry.space_group_name_H-M   'P 1'
#
loop_
_entity.id
_entity.type
_entity.pdbx_description
1 polymer ?
#
loop_
_entity_poly.entity_id
_entity_poly.type
_entity_poly.pdbx_seq_one_letter_code
_entity_poly.pdbx_strand_id
1 'polypeptide(L)'
;MRMAYDPLLEWATAALRKGWTPELIEGRLKVEWPDDPRMRISHECLYRWIHAKPQRALDLRRYLPRGKRHRTRSKGRRSRGPRIPMRVPITDRPKKVDARHESGHFESDTVVGASPSKRCIDTQVERKSRRLFARFIPDKGAPATARAEYDIHKDIPAPARIDRT
;
A
#
# COMPACT_ATOMS: atom_id res chain seq x y z
N MET A 1 -31.30 -4.73 -9.76
CA MET A 1 -30.37 -4.39 -8.66
C MET A 1 -31.21 -4.08 -7.43
N ARG A 2 -30.89 -4.57 -6.23
CA ARG A 2 -31.77 -4.48 -5.03
C ARG A 2 -32.01 -3.03 -4.53
N MET A 3 -31.18 -2.08 -4.99
CA MET A 3 -31.32 -0.62 -4.81
C MET A 3 -32.24 0.01 -5.88
N ALA A 4 -33.43 -0.56 -6.08
CA ALA A 4 -34.45 -0.04 -7.00
C ALA A 4 -35.77 0.29 -6.28
N TYR A 5 -35.81 0.11 -4.96
CA TYR A 5 -36.94 0.48 -4.12
C TYR A 5 -36.64 1.84 -3.47
N ASP A 6 -37.37 2.86 -3.89
CA ASP A 6 -37.09 4.25 -3.52
C ASP A 6 -37.07 4.49 -2.00
N PRO A 7 -38.00 3.95 -1.19
CA PRO A 7 -37.96 4.14 0.27
C PRO A 7 -36.69 3.59 0.93
N LEU A 8 -36.19 2.43 0.47
CA LEU A 8 -34.94 1.86 0.96
C LEU A 8 -33.75 2.75 0.59
N LEU A 9 -33.73 3.25 -0.66
CA LEU A 9 -32.66 4.10 -1.18
C LEU A 9 -32.59 5.43 -0.43
N GLU A 10 -33.73 6.09 -0.24
CA GLU A 10 -33.83 7.36 0.47
C GLU A 10 -33.38 7.21 1.92
N TRP A 11 -33.91 6.20 2.61
CA TRP A 11 -33.57 5.96 4.00
C TRP A 11 -32.08 5.61 4.18
N ALA A 12 -31.53 4.70 3.36
CA ALA A 12 -30.12 4.32 3.43
C ALA A 12 -29.21 5.52 3.12
N THR A 13 -29.59 6.37 2.17
CA THR A 13 -28.84 7.60 1.85
C THR A 13 -28.88 8.61 3.00
N ALA A 14 -30.04 8.78 3.64
CA ALA A 14 -30.19 9.63 4.82
C ALA A 14 -29.37 9.11 6.01
N ALA A 15 -29.38 7.80 6.25
CA ALA A 15 -28.58 7.14 7.28
C ALA A 15 -27.07 7.30 7.03
N LEU A 16 -26.62 7.12 5.78
CA LEU A 16 -25.23 7.39 5.38
C LEU A 16 -24.86 8.83 5.71
N ARG A 17 -25.69 9.82 5.33
CA ARG A 17 -25.43 11.25 5.64
C ARG A 17 -25.35 11.56 7.13
N LYS A 18 -25.98 10.74 7.99
CA LYS A 18 -25.88 10.80 9.45
C LYS A 18 -24.61 10.09 10.00
N GLY A 19 -23.76 9.56 9.13
CA GLY A 19 -22.51 8.88 9.48
C GLY A 19 -22.66 7.40 9.81
N TRP A 20 -23.80 6.77 9.49
CA TRP A 20 -24.01 5.35 9.78
C TRP A 20 -23.20 4.47 8.84
N THR A 21 -22.64 3.39 9.38
CA THR A 21 -21.89 2.41 8.56
C THR A 21 -22.87 1.52 7.80
N PRO A 22 -22.47 0.94 6.64
CA PRO A 22 -23.31 -0.01 5.92
C PRO A 22 -23.78 -1.21 6.76
N GLU A 23 -22.97 -1.68 7.70
CA GLU A 23 -23.31 -2.75 8.65
C GLU A 23 -24.39 -2.31 9.64
N LEU A 24 -24.29 -1.08 10.16
CA LEU A 24 -25.30 -0.50 11.03
C LEU A 24 -26.63 -0.31 10.29
N ILE A 25 -26.57 0.16 9.04
CA ILE A 25 -27.73 0.30 8.15
C ILE A 25 -28.42 -1.04 7.94
N GLU A 26 -27.68 -2.10 7.59
CA GLU A 26 -28.25 -3.44 7.45
C GLU A 26 -28.94 -3.91 8.73
N GLY A 27 -28.29 -3.75 9.89
CA GLY A 27 -28.83 -4.17 11.17
C GLY A 27 -30.10 -3.40 11.54
N ARG A 28 -30.10 -2.07 11.36
CA ARG A 28 -31.23 -1.19 11.71
C ARG A 28 -32.44 -1.40 10.84
N LEU A 29 -32.26 -1.66 9.55
CA LEU A 29 -33.36 -1.95 8.63
C LEU A 29 -34.20 -3.16 9.09
N LYS A 30 -33.55 -4.18 9.69
CA LYS A 30 -34.24 -5.37 10.24
C LYS A 30 -35.10 -5.04 11.46
N VAL A 31 -34.71 -4.02 12.24
CA VAL A 31 -35.40 -3.60 13.47
C VAL A 31 -36.51 -2.59 13.18
N GLU A 32 -36.26 -1.61 12.30
CA GLU A 32 -37.23 -0.55 11.99
C GLU A 32 -38.33 -1.01 11.03
N TRP A 33 -38.06 -2.02 10.20
CA TRP A 33 -39.04 -2.63 9.30
C TRP A 33 -39.05 -4.16 9.43
N PRO A 34 -39.52 -4.73 10.55
CA PRO A 34 -39.50 -6.17 10.76
C PRO A 34 -40.31 -6.92 9.68
N ASP A 35 -41.43 -6.35 9.24
CA ASP A 35 -42.38 -7.01 8.33
C ASP A 35 -42.22 -6.65 6.84
N ASP A 36 -41.34 -5.71 6.49
CA ASP A 36 -41.12 -5.33 5.07
C ASP A 36 -39.83 -5.94 4.50
N PRO A 37 -39.92 -7.01 3.68
CA PRO A 37 -38.75 -7.65 3.07
C PRO A 37 -38.07 -6.77 1.99
N ARG A 38 -38.74 -5.73 1.49
CA ARG A 38 -38.16 -4.77 0.54
C ARG A 38 -37.21 -3.81 1.25
N MET A 39 -37.37 -3.62 2.55
CA MET A 39 -36.45 -2.90 3.43
C MET A 39 -35.30 -3.80 3.90
N ARG A 40 -34.71 -4.59 2.98
CA ARG A 40 -33.58 -5.49 3.27
C ARG A 40 -32.48 -5.29 2.25
N ILE A 41 -31.28 -4.98 2.74
CA ILE A 41 -30.06 -4.92 1.95
C ILE A 41 -28.88 -5.39 2.81
N SER A 42 -27.96 -6.15 2.20
CA SER A 42 -26.69 -6.47 2.87
C SER A 42 -25.72 -5.30 2.78
N HIS A 43 -24.87 -5.14 3.79
CA HIS A 43 -23.81 -4.14 3.78
C HIS A 43 -22.90 -4.27 2.55
N GLU A 44 -22.59 -5.49 2.08
CA GLU A 44 -21.83 -5.69 0.83
C GLU A 44 -22.51 -5.13 -0.41
N CYS A 45 -23.83 -5.33 -0.54
CA CYS A 45 -24.61 -4.78 -1.65
C CYS A 45 -24.61 -3.25 -1.60
N LEU A 46 -24.71 -2.68 -0.40
CA LEU A 46 -24.65 -1.25 -0.18
C LEU A 46 -23.25 -0.68 -0.51
N TYR A 47 -22.16 -1.34 -0.11
CA TYR A 47 -20.81 -0.96 -0.53
C TYR A 47 -20.65 -1.00 -2.05
N ARG A 48 -21.09 -2.08 -2.70
CA ARG A 48 -21.03 -2.21 -4.17
C ARG A 48 -21.78 -1.09 -4.87
N TRP A 49 -22.95 -0.70 -4.34
CA TRP A 49 -23.74 0.40 -4.87
C TRP A 49 -23.06 1.76 -4.66
N ILE A 50 -22.52 2.04 -3.46
CA ILE A 50 -21.78 3.28 -3.16
C ILE A 50 -20.56 3.44 -4.09
N HIS A 51 -19.88 2.34 -4.41
CA HIS A 51 -18.67 2.35 -5.24
C HIS A 51 -18.93 2.26 -6.75
N ALA A 52 -20.18 2.04 -7.19
CA ALA A 52 -20.51 1.93 -8.59
C ALA A 52 -20.36 3.28 -9.34
N LYS A 53 -20.01 3.21 -10.64
CA LYS A 53 -19.66 4.39 -11.45
C LYS A 53 -20.78 5.44 -11.53
N PRO A 54 -22.07 5.09 -11.74
CA PRO A 54 -23.16 6.06 -11.79
C PRO A 54 -23.32 6.89 -10.51
N GLN A 55 -22.99 6.30 -9.36
CA GLN A 55 -23.19 6.88 -8.02
C GLN A 55 -22.06 7.82 -7.61
N ARG A 56 -21.00 7.94 -8.42
CA ARG A 56 -19.87 8.84 -8.15
C ARG A 56 -20.29 10.31 -8.06
N ALA A 57 -21.33 10.72 -8.80
CA ALA A 57 -21.86 12.08 -8.75
C ALA A 57 -22.47 12.43 -7.37
N LEU A 58 -23.05 11.45 -6.67
CA LEU A 58 -23.60 11.62 -5.32
C LEU A 58 -22.51 11.66 -4.24
N ASP A 59 -21.31 11.17 -4.59
CA ASP A 59 -20.11 11.07 -3.75
C ASP A 59 -20.35 10.55 -2.32
N LEU A 60 -21.21 9.54 -2.19
CA LEU A 60 -21.61 8.97 -0.89
C LEU A 60 -20.47 8.35 -0.08
N ARG A 61 -19.34 8.06 -0.74
CA ARG A 61 -18.09 7.59 -0.13
C ARG A 61 -17.56 8.54 0.95
N ARG A 62 -17.89 9.83 0.88
CA ARG A 62 -17.48 10.83 1.89
C ARG A 62 -18.10 10.57 3.27
N TYR A 63 -19.24 9.88 3.30
CA TYR A 63 -20.00 9.59 4.51
C TYR A 63 -19.68 8.22 5.11
N LEU A 64 -19.08 7.33 4.32
CA LEU A 64 -18.55 6.10 4.88
C LEU A 64 -17.50 6.47 5.93
N PRO A 65 -17.40 5.71 7.05
CA PRO A 65 -16.26 5.81 7.93
C PRO A 65 -15.03 5.71 7.06
N ARG A 66 -14.27 6.81 6.94
CA ARG A 66 -12.98 6.74 6.25
C ARG A 66 -12.19 5.71 7.02
N GLY A 67 -11.95 4.57 6.40
CA GLY A 67 -10.95 3.60 6.79
C GLY A 67 -9.57 4.25 6.69
N LYS A 68 -9.34 5.23 7.55
CA LYS A 68 -8.05 5.79 7.87
C LYS A 68 -8.07 5.83 9.38
N ARG A 69 -7.38 4.85 9.96
CA ARG A 69 -6.46 5.13 11.05
C ARG A 69 -5.73 6.40 10.61
N HIS A 70 -6.25 7.58 10.94
CA HIS A 70 -5.42 8.76 10.97
C HIS A 70 -4.33 8.31 11.91
N ARG A 71 -3.11 8.14 11.38
CA ARG A 71 -1.94 7.96 12.22
C ARG A 71 -1.82 9.29 12.94
N THR A 72 -2.62 9.49 13.98
CA THR A 72 -2.59 10.65 14.84
C THR A 72 -1.18 10.62 15.39
N ARG A 73 -0.31 11.47 14.83
CA ARG A 73 1.03 11.65 15.37
C ARG A 73 0.83 12.46 16.65
N SER A 74 0.40 11.82 17.74
CA SER A 74 0.24 12.52 19.02
C SER A 74 1.57 13.10 19.52
N LYS A 75 2.70 12.67 18.95
CA LYS A 75 3.94 13.43 18.85
C LYS A 75 4.59 13.08 17.52
N GLY A 76 4.45 13.94 16.51
CA GLY A 76 5.16 13.75 15.26
C GLY A 76 6.65 13.65 15.56
N ARG A 77 7.25 12.46 15.40
CA ARG A 77 8.72 12.30 15.43
C ARG A 77 9.28 13.47 14.61
N ARG A 78 10.01 14.38 15.27
CA ARG A 78 10.78 15.44 14.59
C ARG A 78 11.47 14.75 13.42
N SER A 79 11.35 15.29 12.22
CA SER A 79 12.16 14.81 11.11
C SER A 79 13.60 14.99 11.55
N ARG A 80 14.25 13.90 11.98
CA ARG A 80 15.69 13.80 11.87
C ARG A 80 15.94 14.11 10.39
N GLY A 81 16.82 15.07 10.10
CA GLY A 81 17.11 15.55 8.74
C GLY A 81 17.39 14.40 7.76
N PRO A 82 17.67 14.69 6.48
CA PRO A 82 17.87 13.65 5.48
C PRO A 82 18.83 12.58 6.01
N ARG A 83 18.30 11.37 6.16
CA ARG A 83 18.95 10.24 6.84
C ARG A 83 20.20 9.75 6.10
N ILE A 84 20.39 10.25 4.87
CA ILE A 84 21.45 9.96 3.92
C ILE A 84 21.77 11.30 3.23
N PRO A 85 22.96 11.89 3.45
CA PRO A 85 23.42 13.05 2.69
C PRO A 85 23.44 12.74 1.19
N MET A 86 23.09 13.72 0.35
CA MET A 86 23.09 13.58 -1.12
C MET A 86 22.27 12.42 -1.68
N ARG A 87 21.20 12.01 -0.98
CA ARG A 87 20.28 10.98 -1.48
C ARG A 87 19.67 11.40 -2.80
N VAL A 88 19.89 10.62 -3.85
CA VAL A 88 19.13 10.69 -5.10
C VAL A 88 17.80 9.96 -4.92
N PRO A 89 16.64 10.63 -5.11
CA PRO A 89 15.34 9.98 -5.13
C PRO A 89 15.24 8.93 -6.24
N ILE A 90 14.53 7.83 -5.97
CA ILE A 90 14.22 6.80 -6.99
C ILE A 90 13.40 7.36 -8.17
N THR A 91 12.72 8.49 -7.98
CA THR A 91 11.98 9.20 -9.04
C THR A 91 12.89 9.80 -10.09
N ASP A 92 14.16 10.02 -9.76
CA ASP A 92 15.12 10.70 -10.64
C ASP A 92 15.84 9.69 -11.54
N ARG A 93 15.56 8.38 -11.36
CA ARG A 93 16.15 7.33 -12.19
C ARG A 93 15.76 7.50 -13.66
N PRO A 94 16.66 7.21 -14.62
CA PRO A 94 16.32 7.27 -16.04
C PRO A 94 15.15 6.35 -16.39
N LYS A 95 14.17 6.84 -17.15
CA LYS A 95 12.97 6.07 -17.57
C LYS A 95 13.32 4.76 -18.28
N LYS A 96 14.45 4.69 -18.99
CA LYS A 96 14.91 3.47 -19.67
C LYS A 96 15.07 2.27 -18.72
N VAL A 97 15.37 2.52 -17.44
CA VAL A 97 15.53 1.48 -16.42
C VAL A 97 14.18 0.82 -16.09
N ASP A 98 13.07 1.55 -16.18
CA ASP A 98 11.71 1.03 -15.90
C ASP A 98 11.29 -0.06 -16.86
N ALA A 99 11.75 0.02 -18.11
CA ALA A 99 11.42 -0.92 -19.16
C ALA A 99 12.14 -2.27 -19.00
N ARG A 100 13.18 -2.35 -18.13
CA ARG A 100 13.93 -3.58 -17.81
C ARG A 100 14.52 -4.29 -19.04
N HIS A 101 14.82 -3.56 -20.11
CA HIS A 101 15.40 -4.12 -21.33
C HIS A 101 16.93 -4.31 -21.25
N GLU A 102 17.60 -3.53 -20.41
CA GLU A 102 19.06 -3.57 -20.18
C GLU A 102 19.37 -4.40 -18.93
N SER A 103 20.38 -5.28 -19.02
CA SER A 103 20.91 -5.99 -17.85
C SER A 103 21.91 -5.13 -17.11
N GLY A 104 22.02 -5.36 -15.79
CA GLY A 104 23.04 -4.74 -14.96
C GLY A 104 22.53 -3.60 -14.08
N HIS A 105 21.23 -3.33 -14.11
CA HIS A 105 20.56 -2.50 -13.12
C HIS A 105 20.17 -3.35 -11.92
N PHE A 106 20.60 -2.98 -10.73
CA PHE A 106 20.30 -3.70 -9.50
C PHE A 106 19.45 -2.85 -8.57
N GLU A 107 18.51 -3.49 -7.88
CA GLU A 107 17.79 -2.91 -6.74
C GLU A 107 18.27 -3.63 -5.46
N SER A 108 18.82 -2.87 -4.51
CA SER A 108 19.25 -3.37 -3.20
C SER A 108 18.22 -3.07 -2.12
N ASP A 109 18.00 -4.02 -1.21
CA ASP A 109 17.22 -3.83 0.03
C ASP A 109 17.86 -4.61 1.18
N THR A 110 17.62 -4.16 2.42
CA THR A 110 18.16 -4.80 3.63
C THR A 110 17.03 -5.31 4.51
N VAL A 111 16.94 -6.63 4.67
CA VAL A 111 15.92 -7.28 5.49
C VAL A 111 16.35 -7.33 6.96
N VAL A 112 15.56 -6.61 7.75
CA VAL A 112 15.44 -6.53 9.22
C VAL A 112 14.91 -7.76 9.96
N GLY A 113 15.71 -8.75 10.37
CA GLY A 113 15.21 -9.83 11.24
C GLY A 113 14.58 -9.33 12.55
N ALA A 114 13.55 -10.03 13.05
CA ALA A 114 12.87 -9.65 14.28
C ALA A 114 13.76 -9.76 15.52
N SER A 115 13.40 -9.01 16.57
CA SER A 115 14.02 -9.12 17.90
C SER A 115 13.78 -10.54 18.46
N PRO A 116 14.76 -11.16 19.16
CA PRO A 116 16.04 -10.58 19.62
C PRO A 116 17.18 -10.67 18.60
N SER A 117 17.08 -11.53 17.59
CA SER A 117 18.20 -11.87 16.69
C SER A 117 18.73 -10.68 15.89
N LYS A 118 17.84 -9.81 15.39
CA LYS A 118 18.16 -8.64 14.53
C LYS A 118 19.10 -8.97 13.36
N ARG A 119 19.14 -10.24 12.93
CA ARG A 119 19.99 -10.67 11.80
C ARG A 119 19.58 -9.89 10.56
N CYS A 120 20.57 -9.43 9.82
CA CYS A 120 20.35 -8.64 8.62
C CYS A 120 20.68 -9.48 7.39
N ILE A 121 19.87 -9.34 6.34
CA ILE A 121 20.14 -9.92 5.03
C ILE A 121 20.21 -8.77 4.04
N ASP A 122 21.32 -8.68 3.32
CA ASP A 122 21.40 -7.85 2.13
C ASP A 122 20.82 -8.60 0.95
N THR A 123 19.95 -7.95 0.20
CA THR A 123 19.30 -8.52 -0.99
C THR A 123 19.53 -7.59 -2.17
N GLN A 124 19.98 -8.16 -3.29
CA GLN A 124 20.22 -7.44 -4.53
C GLN A 124 19.56 -8.18 -5.67
N VAL A 125 18.72 -7.48 -6.43
CA VAL A 125 17.96 -8.06 -7.54
C VAL A 125 18.32 -7.37 -8.83
N GLU A 126 18.81 -8.15 -9.80
CA GLU A 126 19.02 -7.66 -11.16
C GLU A 126 17.66 -7.50 -11.86
N ARG A 127 17.36 -6.29 -12.35
CA ARG A 127 15.98 -5.94 -12.74
C ARG A 127 15.47 -6.65 -14.00
N LYS A 128 16.35 -7.02 -14.94
CA LYS A 128 15.96 -7.67 -16.20
C LYS A 128 15.70 -9.17 -16.01
N SER A 129 16.70 -9.89 -15.52
CA SER A 129 16.70 -11.33 -15.27
C SER A 129 15.95 -11.73 -14.00
N ARG A 130 15.70 -10.79 -13.08
CA ARG A 130 15.15 -11.03 -11.74
C ARG A 130 16.02 -11.95 -10.87
N ARG A 131 17.30 -12.10 -11.22
CA ARG A 131 18.24 -12.89 -10.42
C ARG A 131 18.43 -12.21 -9.06
N LEU A 132 18.13 -12.95 -8.00
CA LEU A 132 18.32 -12.53 -6.62
C LEU A 132 19.69 -13.00 -6.12
N PHE A 133 20.41 -12.09 -5.49
CA PHE A 133 21.55 -12.35 -4.65
C PHE A 133 21.17 -11.98 -3.21
N ALA A 134 21.41 -12.89 -2.27
CA ALA A 134 21.11 -12.64 -0.86
C ALA A 134 22.28 -13.10 0.00
N ARG A 135 22.72 -12.25 0.94
CA ARG A 135 23.80 -12.56 1.87
C ARG A 135 23.44 -12.13 3.28
N PHE A 136 23.81 -12.95 4.26
CA PHE A 136 23.78 -12.50 5.65
C PHE A 136 24.84 -11.43 5.87
N ILE A 137 24.44 -10.34 6.52
CA ILE A 137 25.34 -9.26 6.93
C ILE A 137 25.26 -9.09 8.46
N PRO A 138 26.35 -8.69 9.12
CA PRO A 138 26.39 -8.56 10.58
C PRO A 138 25.39 -7.50 11.09
N ASP A 139 25.21 -6.42 10.33
CA ASP A 139 24.30 -5.32 10.66
C ASP A 139 23.91 -4.54 9.39
N LYS A 140 22.96 -3.61 9.52
CA LYS A 140 22.43 -2.75 8.44
C LYS A 140 23.28 -1.50 8.15
N GLY A 141 24.51 -1.45 8.64
CA GLY A 141 25.43 -0.35 8.45
C GLY A 141 25.94 -0.27 7.03
N ALA A 142 26.34 0.94 6.62
CA ALA A 142 26.90 1.21 5.30
C ALA A 142 28.13 0.31 4.98
N PRO A 143 29.10 0.11 5.91
CA PRO A 143 30.26 -0.73 5.62
C PRO A 143 29.90 -2.20 5.34
N ALA A 144 28.97 -2.77 6.11
CA ALA A 144 28.53 -4.15 5.94
C ALA A 144 27.78 -4.35 4.61
N THR A 145 26.91 -3.39 4.25
CA THR A 145 26.14 -3.40 3.01
C THR A 145 27.05 -3.23 1.79
N ALA A 146 27.96 -2.24 1.82
CA ALA A 146 28.90 -2.00 0.73
C ALA A 146 29.85 -3.19 0.51
N ARG A 147 30.24 -3.90 1.58
CA ARG A 147 31.03 -5.12 1.44
C ARG A 147 30.24 -6.24 0.77
N ALA A 148 28.97 -6.42 1.14
CA ALA A 148 28.09 -7.40 0.50
C ALA A 148 27.89 -7.11 -0.99
N GLU A 149 27.65 -5.84 -1.35
CA GLU A 149 27.61 -5.34 -2.74
C GLU A 149 28.89 -5.64 -3.49
N TYR A 150 30.05 -5.31 -2.94
CA TYR A 150 31.32 -5.66 -3.54
C TYR A 150 31.46 -7.17 -3.77
N ASP A 151 31.15 -7.99 -2.76
CA ASP A 151 31.28 -9.44 -2.84
C ASP A 151 30.28 -10.11 -3.79
N ILE A 152 29.13 -9.47 -4.08
CA ILE A 152 28.18 -9.90 -5.12
C ILE A 152 28.67 -9.45 -6.50
N HIS A 153 29.12 -8.21 -6.62
CA HIS A 153 29.47 -7.60 -7.90
C HIS A 153 30.86 -7.97 -8.42
N LYS A 154 31.82 -8.37 -7.56
CA LYS A 154 33.20 -8.64 -8.00
C LYS A 154 33.30 -9.69 -9.12
N ASP A 155 32.42 -10.68 -9.11
CA ASP A 155 32.40 -11.79 -10.07
C ASP A 155 31.46 -11.54 -11.27
N ILE A 156 30.73 -10.42 -11.29
CA ILE A 156 29.82 -10.06 -12.38
C ILE A 156 30.61 -9.31 -13.47
N PRO A 157 30.45 -9.65 -14.77
CA PRO A 157 31.10 -8.94 -15.87
C PRO A 157 30.78 -7.45 -15.88
N ALA A 158 31.72 -6.59 -16.29
CA ALA A 158 31.53 -5.14 -16.34
C ALA A 158 30.27 -4.67 -17.09
N PRO A 159 29.89 -5.25 -18.25
CA PRO A 159 28.65 -4.86 -18.94
C PRO A 159 27.37 -5.16 -18.15
N ALA A 160 27.45 -6.04 -17.15
CA ALA A 160 26.34 -6.43 -16.29
C ALA A 160 26.43 -5.78 -14.90
N ARG A 161 27.22 -4.71 -14.73
CA ARG A 161 27.33 -3.92 -13.48
C ARG A 161 27.15 -2.43 -13.77
N ILE A 162 25.90 -1.97 -13.75
CA ILE A 162 25.58 -0.56 -13.97
C ILE A 162 25.36 0.08 -12.59
N ASP A 163 26.43 0.71 -12.09
CA ASP A 163 26.53 1.30 -10.75
C ASP A 163 25.75 2.61 -10.57
N ARG A 164 25.27 3.23 -11.65
CA ARG A 164 24.63 4.56 -11.60
C ARG A 164 23.32 4.58 -12.37
N THR A 165 22.22 4.65 -11.62
CA THR A 165 20.89 5.07 -12.09
C THR A 165 20.26 6.01 -11.08
#